data_AF-A0A553P6Z0-F1
#
_entry.id   AF-A0A553P6Z0-F1
#
_cell.length_a   1.000
_cell.length_b   1.000
_cell.length_c   1.000
_cell.angle_alpha   90.00
_cell.angle_beta   90.00
_cell.angle_gamma   90.00
#
_symmetry.space_group_name_H-M   'P 1'
#
loop_
_entity.id
_entity.type
_entity.pdbx_description
1 polymer ?
#
loop_
_entity_poly.entity_id
_entity_poly.type
_entity_poly.pdbx_seq_one_letter_code
_entity_poly.pdbx_strand_id
1 'polypeptide(L)'
;MLKDLHSRLPYWVRRRVSFQQRTATCLMIAAVVAAVFVMVQLAIFMYVKQYEQYQADLMGKVQKMMVNLKASSGQTPVQSQEGRRFSGAAMPGVPLDQRMLYTADKDQAFHCFQSGRQIPFDQVNDDYCDCPEDGSDEPSTNACALGSFACSQDDRRIPQSRVNDGICDCCDGSDEYRAKIWPDPLPDKVQLKLGRFQSPCSNHSTTLGMAAMKVQNMERLMTTMKPIIELHPGEQGVLKTIGLSPLTQAHEV
;
A
#
# COMPACT_ATOMS: atom_id res chain seq x y z
N MET A 1 -53.43 24.33 -14.33
CA MET A 1 -53.42 23.49 -15.55
C MET A 1 -54.16 22.16 -15.41
N LEU A 2 -54.04 21.37 -14.33
CA LEU A 2 -54.76 20.07 -14.22
C LEU A 2 -56.30 20.16 -14.19
N LYS A 3 -56.87 21.22 -13.60
CA LYS A 3 -58.34 21.42 -13.53
C LYS A 3 -58.96 21.69 -14.91
N ASP A 4 -58.18 22.26 -15.82
CA ASP A 4 -58.65 22.69 -17.14
C ASP A 4 -58.59 21.57 -18.19
N LEU A 5 -57.77 20.55 -17.94
CA LEU A 5 -57.75 19.33 -18.75
C LEU A 5 -58.95 18.42 -18.41
N HIS A 6 -59.40 18.44 -17.15
CA HIS A 6 -60.54 17.63 -16.68
C HIS A 6 -61.89 18.09 -17.28
N SER A 7 -62.03 19.38 -17.62
CA SER A 7 -63.27 19.93 -18.19
C SER A 7 -63.48 19.53 -19.66
N ARG A 8 -62.42 19.10 -20.35
CA ARG A 8 -62.43 18.70 -21.77
C ARG A 8 -62.74 17.24 -22.05
N LEU A 9 -62.79 16.39 -21.01
CA LEU A 9 -63.15 14.97 -21.17
C LEU A 9 -64.67 14.82 -21.38
N PRO A 10 -65.10 13.98 -22.34
CA PRO A 10 -66.51 13.83 -22.68
C PRO A 10 -67.34 13.27 -21.50
N TYR A 11 -68.60 13.71 -21.40
CA TYR A 11 -69.47 13.50 -20.22
C TYR A 11 -69.64 12.03 -19.81
N TRP A 12 -69.59 11.07 -20.74
CA TRP A 12 -69.66 9.63 -20.47
C TRP A 12 -68.40 9.08 -19.78
N VAL A 13 -67.23 9.72 -19.94
CA VAL A 13 -66.01 9.44 -19.16
C VAL A 13 -66.11 10.05 -17.76
N ARG A 14 -66.86 11.16 -17.63
CA ARG A 14 -67.14 11.84 -16.35
C ARG A 14 -68.27 11.15 -15.55
N ARG A 15 -69.13 10.38 -16.21
CA ARG A 15 -70.33 9.77 -15.62
C ARG A 15 -70.06 8.37 -15.07
N ARG A 16 -69.94 8.34 -13.73
CA ARG A 16 -70.20 7.22 -12.80
C ARG A 16 -69.43 5.92 -13.04
N VAL A 17 -68.16 5.94 -12.63
CA VAL A 17 -67.64 4.82 -11.83
C VAL A 17 -68.09 5.08 -10.40
N SER A 18 -68.90 4.18 -9.80
CA SER A 18 -69.42 4.38 -8.45
C SER A 18 -68.26 4.55 -7.45
N PHE A 19 -68.48 5.24 -6.32
CA PHE A 19 -67.43 5.38 -5.30
C PHE A 19 -66.83 4.01 -4.93
N GLN A 20 -67.67 2.98 -4.85
CA GLN A 20 -67.26 1.58 -4.65
C GLN A 20 -66.39 1.00 -5.77
N GLN A 21 -66.66 1.33 -7.04
CA GLN A 21 -65.81 0.89 -8.14
C GLN A 21 -64.46 1.63 -8.16
N ARG A 22 -64.40 2.91 -7.74
CA ARG A 22 -63.13 3.64 -7.62
C ARG A 22 -62.27 3.07 -6.51
N THR A 23 -62.86 2.79 -5.35
CA THR A 23 -62.15 2.15 -4.24
C THR A 23 -61.70 0.74 -4.61
N ALA A 24 -62.54 -0.05 -5.29
CA ALA A 24 -62.17 -1.37 -5.78
C ALA A 24 -60.98 -1.31 -6.76
N THR A 25 -60.99 -0.39 -7.73
CA THR A 25 -59.86 -0.22 -8.66
C THR A 25 -58.58 0.20 -7.95
N CYS A 26 -58.65 1.13 -6.98
CA CYS A 26 -57.48 1.52 -6.19
C CYS A 26 -56.91 0.36 -5.36
N LEU A 27 -57.77 -0.47 -4.74
CA LEU A 27 -57.33 -1.64 -3.98
C LEU A 27 -56.69 -2.70 -4.88
N MET A 28 -57.25 -2.94 -6.06
CA MET A 28 -56.65 -3.86 -7.04
C MET A 28 -55.28 -3.38 -7.52
N ILE A 29 -55.14 -2.09 -7.84
CA ILE A 29 -53.85 -1.51 -8.22
C ILE A 29 -52.84 -1.62 -7.07
N ALA A 30 -53.24 -1.28 -5.84
CA ALA A 30 -52.38 -1.38 -4.67
C ALA A 30 -51.93 -2.84 -4.42
N ALA A 31 -52.83 -3.81 -4.57
CA ALA A 31 -52.51 -5.23 -4.45
C ALA A 31 -51.53 -5.70 -5.53
N VAL A 32 -51.71 -5.25 -6.78
CA VAL A 32 -50.78 -5.56 -7.89
C VAL A 32 -49.40 -4.94 -7.63
N VAL A 33 -49.34 -3.68 -7.20
CA VAL A 33 -48.06 -3.00 -6.87
C VAL A 33 -47.36 -3.72 -5.72
N ALA A 34 -48.08 -4.11 -4.68
CA ALA A 34 -47.53 -4.88 -3.57
C ALA A 34 -47.01 -6.25 -4.03
N ALA A 35 -47.76 -6.95 -4.87
CA ALA A 35 -47.33 -8.24 -5.44
C ALA A 35 -46.07 -8.09 -6.30
N VAL A 36 -45.99 -7.07 -7.16
CA VAL A 36 -44.79 -6.78 -7.95
C VAL A 36 -43.60 -6.45 -7.05
N PHE A 37 -43.80 -5.64 -6.02
CA PHE A 37 -42.74 -5.34 -5.04
C PHE A 37 -42.22 -6.61 -4.36
N VAL A 38 -43.10 -7.49 -3.89
CA VAL A 38 -42.71 -8.77 -3.27
C VAL A 38 -41.96 -9.65 -4.27
N MET A 39 -42.42 -9.75 -5.53
CA MET A 39 -41.73 -10.52 -6.57
C MET A 39 -40.32 -9.97 -6.86
N VAL A 40 -40.16 -8.65 -6.89
CA VAL A 40 -38.84 -8.01 -7.04
C VAL A 40 -37.94 -8.29 -5.84
N GLN A 41 -38.45 -8.17 -4.62
CA GLN A 41 -37.68 -8.47 -3.41
C GLN A 41 -37.22 -9.94 -3.36
N LEU A 42 -38.10 -10.87 -3.74
CA LEU A 42 -37.74 -12.30 -3.83
C LEU A 42 -36.70 -12.56 -4.92
N ALA A 43 -36.80 -11.91 -6.08
CA ALA A 43 -35.81 -12.02 -7.14
C ALA A 43 -34.43 -11.49 -6.70
N ILE A 44 -34.39 -10.36 -6.00
CA ILE A 44 -33.16 -9.81 -5.42
C ILE A 44 -32.58 -10.78 -4.38
N PHE A 45 -33.39 -11.30 -3.46
CA PHE A 45 -32.94 -12.27 -2.46
C PHE A 45 -32.34 -13.53 -3.10
N MET A 46 -33.01 -14.08 -4.12
CA MET A 46 -32.52 -15.23 -4.88
C MET A 46 -31.19 -14.93 -5.57
N TYR A 47 -31.06 -13.75 -6.17
CA TYR A 47 -29.83 -13.30 -6.82
C TYR A 47 -28.66 -13.17 -5.81
N VAL A 48 -28.91 -12.53 -4.66
CA VAL A 48 -27.91 -12.38 -3.59
C VAL A 48 -27.48 -13.75 -3.05
N LYS A 49 -28.42 -14.68 -2.81
CA LYS A 49 -28.09 -16.03 -2.34
C LYS A 49 -27.27 -16.81 -3.38
N GLN A 50 -27.60 -16.69 -4.66
CA GLN A 50 -26.82 -17.30 -5.73
C GLN A 50 -25.40 -16.73 -5.78
N TYR A 51 -25.25 -15.44 -5.52
CA TYR A 51 -23.94 -14.78 -5.43
C TYR A 51 -23.11 -15.30 -4.24
N GLU A 52 -23.71 -15.46 -3.05
CA GLU A 52 -23.03 -16.05 -1.88
C GLU A 52 -22.58 -17.49 -2.14
N GLN A 53 -23.41 -18.33 -2.78
CA GLN A 53 -23.03 -19.71 -3.12
C GLN A 53 -21.90 -19.76 -4.16
N TYR A 54 -21.93 -18.86 -5.15
CA TYR A 54 -20.86 -18.75 -6.14
C TYR A 54 -19.53 -18.34 -5.51
N GLN A 55 -19.56 -17.39 -4.56
CA GLN A 55 -18.37 -16.99 -3.79
C GLN A 55 -17.85 -18.14 -2.92
N ALA A 56 -18.73 -18.89 -2.24
CA ALA A 56 -18.32 -20.04 -1.43
C ALA A 56 -17.65 -21.15 -2.27
N ASP A 57 -18.19 -21.46 -3.46
CA ASP A 57 -17.59 -22.45 -4.39
C ASP A 57 -16.26 -21.96 -4.98
N LEU A 58 -16.16 -20.68 -5.33
CA LEU A 58 -14.92 -20.07 -5.80
C LEU A 58 -13.84 -20.10 -4.72
N MET A 59 -14.17 -19.70 -3.49
CA MET A 59 -13.25 -19.75 -2.35
C MET A 59 -12.87 -21.19 -2.01
N GLY A 60 -13.78 -22.15 -2.12
CA GLY A 60 -13.48 -23.58 -1.98
C GLY A 60 -12.49 -24.09 -3.03
N LYS A 61 -12.63 -23.66 -4.29
CA LYS A 61 -11.70 -24.00 -5.39
C LYS A 61 -10.34 -23.32 -5.22
N VAL A 62 -10.30 -22.05 -4.83
CA VAL A 62 -9.07 -21.31 -4.53
C VAL A 62 -8.33 -21.96 -3.37
N GLN A 63 -9.02 -22.32 -2.29
CA GLN A 63 -8.43 -23.03 -1.15
C GLN A 63 -7.84 -24.39 -1.57
N LYS A 64 -8.56 -25.14 -2.42
CA LYS A 64 -8.07 -26.43 -2.94
C LYS A 64 -6.85 -26.26 -3.84
N MET A 65 -6.78 -25.19 -4.64
CA MET A 65 -5.58 -24.83 -5.41
C MET A 65 -4.41 -24.42 -4.51
N MET A 66 -4.65 -23.62 -3.47
CA MET A 66 -3.61 -23.24 -2.50
C MET A 66 -3.05 -24.45 -1.75
N VAL A 67 -3.89 -25.41 -1.36
CA VAL A 67 -3.45 -26.68 -0.72
C VAL A 67 -2.61 -27.53 -1.68
N ASN A 68 -3.01 -27.64 -2.96
CA ASN A 68 -2.26 -28.40 -3.96
C ASN A 68 -0.92 -27.74 -4.35
N LEU A 69 -0.86 -26.40 -4.36
CA LEU A 69 0.39 -25.64 -4.53
C LEU A 69 1.35 -25.89 -3.35
N LYS A 70 0.82 -25.94 -2.12
CA LYS A 70 1.62 -26.26 -0.93
C LYS A 70 2.13 -27.70 -0.93
N ALA A 71 1.41 -28.63 -1.57
CA ALA A 71 1.84 -30.01 -1.76
C ALA A 71 2.91 -30.19 -2.86
N SER A 72 3.08 -29.21 -3.77
CA SER A 72 4.11 -29.24 -4.83
C SER A 72 5.42 -28.55 -4.44
N SER A 73 5.44 -27.78 -3.35
CA SER A 73 6.69 -27.28 -2.76
C SER A 73 7.18 -28.32 -1.77
N GLY A 74 8.11 -29.19 -2.22
CA GLY A 74 8.82 -30.12 -1.36
C GLY A 74 9.62 -29.40 -0.28
N GLN A 75 8.97 -29.08 0.84
CA GLN A 75 9.62 -28.92 2.13
C GLN A 75 9.68 -30.32 2.75
N THR A 76 10.90 -30.82 2.86
CA THR A 76 11.22 -31.97 3.69
C THR A 76 10.63 -31.81 5.09
N PRO A 77 10.08 -32.88 5.70
CA PRO A 77 9.64 -32.84 7.08
C PRO A 77 10.88 -32.83 7.98
N VAL A 78 11.29 -31.64 8.44
CA VAL A 78 12.18 -31.54 9.60
C VAL A 78 11.33 -31.82 10.84
N GLN A 79 11.44 -33.05 11.33
CA GLN A 79 10.88 -33.48 12.60
C GLN A 79 11.62 -32.79 13.76
N SER A 80 10.83 -32.02 14.52
CA SER A 80 10.85 -31.84 15.98
C SER A 80 12.16 -31.43 16.67
N GLN A 81 12.17 -30.21 17.20
CA GLN A 81 12.21 -30.03 18.66
C GLN A 81 11.14 -29.01 19.08
N GLU A 82 10.50 -29.27 20.22
CA GLU A 82 9.35 -28.54 20.76
C GLU A 82 9.64 -27.05 20.98
N GLY A 83 8.69 -26.20 20.57
CA GLY A 83 8.63 -24.79 20.97
C GLY A 83 8.82 -23.79 19.82
N ARG A 84 7.70 -23.25 19.34
CA ARG A 84 7.55 -22.10 18.42
C ARG A 84 8.03 -22.32 16.98
N ARG A 85 7.05 -22.53 16.09
CA ARG A 85 7.19 -22.29 14.64
C ARG A 85 7.44 -20.79 14.42
N PHE A 86 8.71 -20.39 14.36
CA PHE A 86 9.08 -19.12 13.74
C PHE A 86 9.19 -19.36 12.24
N SER A 87 8.13 -19.04 11.50
CA SER A 87 8.34 -18.72 10.08
C SER A 87 9.16 -17.44 10.08
N GLY A 88 10.38 -17.49 9.56
CA GLY A 88 11.23 -16.31 9.34
C GLY A 88 10.67 -15.34 8.30
N ALA A 89 9.36 -15.10 8.32
CA ALA A 89 8.74 -13.99 7.64
C ALA A 89 9.30 -12.71 8.28
N ALA A 90 9.89 -11.85 7.46
CA ALA A 90 10.19 -10.50 7.89
C ALA A 90 8.87 -9.86 8.33
N MET A 91 8.76 -9.46 9.60
CA MET A 91 7.67 -8.65 10.13
C MET A 91 8.14 -7.19 10.07
N PRO A 92 7.65 -6.38 9.12
CA PRO A 92 8.02 -4.97 9.04
C PRO A 92 7.73 -4.25 10.36
N GLY A 93 8.56 -3.28 10.72
CA GLY A 93 8.32 -2.48 11.93
C GLY A 93 8.76 -3.13 13.25
N VAL A 94 9.18 -4.40 13.23
CA VAL A 94 9.76 -5.09 14.40
C VAL A 94 11.25 -5.36 14.23
N PRO A 95 12.11 -4.84 15.15
CA PRO A 95 13.52 -5.17 15.20
C PRO A 95 13.78 -6.67 15.28
N LEU A 96 14.87 -7.15 14.68
CA LEU A 96 15.18 -8.59 14.58
C LEU A 96 15.22 -9.30 15.95
N ASP A 97 15.76 -8.63 16.97
CA ASP A 97 15.86 -9.12 18.35
C ASP A 97 14.51 -9.17 19.09
N GLN A 98 13.52 -8.40 18.63
CA GLN A 98 12.18 -8.31 19.26
C GLN A 98 11.14 -9.21 18.60
N ARG A 99 11.43 -9.82 17.43
CA ARG A 99 10.47 -10.66 16.69
C ARG A 99 9.94 -11.85 17.49
N MET A 100 10.71 -12.32 18.48
CA MET A 100 10.29 -13.42 19.36
C MET A 100 9.16 -13.03 20.34
N LEU A 101 8.94 -11.73 20.56
CA LEU A 101 7.83 -11.23 21.38
C LEU A 101 6.50 -11.31 20.62
N TYR A 102 6.54 -11.28 19.29
CA TYR A 102 5.38 -11.38 18.41
C TYR A 102 5.10 -12.83 18.02
N THR A 103 4.97 -13.70 19.04
CA THR A 103 4.61 -15.11 18.85
C THR A 103 3.39 -15.44 19.70
N ALA A 104 2.42 -16.15 19.11
CA ALA A 104 1.22 -16.58 19.81
C ALA A 104 1.58 -17.47 21.01
N ASP A 105 0.86 -17.29 22.11
CA ASP A 105 0.96 -18.17 23.27
C ASP A 105 0.28 -19.54 23.04
N LYS A 106 0.16 -20.33 24.11
CA LYS A 106 -0.47 -21.67 24.07
C LYS A 106 -1.95 -21.61 23.69
N ASP A 107 -2.62 -20.50 23.97
CA ASP A 107 -4.05 -20.29 23.73
C ASP A 107 -4.31 -19.52 22.43
N GLN A 108 -3.27 -19.36 21.58
CA GLN A 108 -3.32 -18.55 20.35
C GLN A 108 -3.61 -17.06 20.63
N ALA A 109 -3.15 -16.54 21.76
CA ALA A 109 -3.31 -15.15 22.12
C ALA A 109 -2.00 -14.34 22.04
N PHE A 110 -2.17 -13.04 21.88
CA PHE A 110 -1.15 -12.00 22.03
C PHE A 110 -1.47 -11.16 23.27
N HIS A 111 -0.44 -10.66 23.94
CA HIS A 111 -0.59 -9.81 25.13
C HIS A 111 0.03 -8.45 24.82
N CYS A 112 -0.78 -7.39 24.89
CA CYS A 112 -0.30 -6.02 24.72
C CYS A 112 0.85 -5.74 25.69
N PHE A 113 1.95 -5.12 25.24
CA PHE A 113 3.18 -5.05 26.05
C PHE A 113 3.03 -4.17 27.30
N GLN A 114 2.27 -3.09 27.21
CA GLN A 114 2.07 -2.16 28.32
C GLN A 114 0.89 -2.56 29.23
N SER A 115 -0.28 -2.85 28.65
CA SER A 115 -1.49 -3.13 29.44
C SER A 115 -1.61 -4.60 29.86
N GLY A 116 -0.89 -5.52 29.20
CA GLY A 116 -1.04 -6.96 29.41
C GLY A 116 -2.40 -7.49 28.96
N ARG A 117 -3.20 -6.69 28.25
CA ARG A 117 -4.49 -7.09 27.71
C ARG A 117 -4.29 -8.23 26.71
N GLN A 118 -5.06 -9.29 26.89
CA GLN A 118 -5.06 -10.45 26.00
C GLN A 118 -5.99 -10.21 24.80
N ILE A 119 -5.47 -10.47 23.60
CA ILE A 119 -6.20 -10.42 22.33
C ILE A 119 -5.92 -11.71 21.53
N PRO A 120 -6.83 -12.16 20.65
CA PRO A 120 -6.53 -13.20 19.68
C PRO A 120 -5.32 -12.84 18.79
N PHE A 121 -4.41 -13.79 18.54
CA PHE A 121 -3.18 -13.50 17.77
C PHE A 121 -3.44 -13.14 16.30
N ASP A 122 -4.60 -13.50 15.75
CA ASP A 122 -5.03 -13.10 14.41
C ASP A 122 -5.42 -11.61 14.30
N GLN A 123 -5.53 -10.90 15.43
CA GLN A 123 -5.66 -9.44 15.47
C GLN A 123 -4.32 -8.70 15.36
N VAL A 124 -3.19 -9.40 15.37
CA VAL A 124 -1.87 -8.74 15.20
C VAL A 124 -1.66 -8.39 13.72
N ASN A 125 -1.46 -7.10 13.43
CA ASN A 125 -1.35 -6.51 12.10
C ASN A 125 -2.63 -6.67 11.25
N ASP A 126 -3.80 -6.52 11.86
CA ASP A 126 -5.08 -6.63 11.17
C ASP A 126 -5.64 -5.28 10.68
N ASP A 127 -4.83 -4.22 10.74
CA ASP A 127 -5.19 -2.83 10.44
C ASP A 127 -6.24 -2.26 11.44
N TYR A 128 -6.38 -2.84 12.65
CA TYR A 128 -7.19 -2.34 13.75
C TYR A 128 -6.36 -2.22 15.05
N CYS A 129 -6.67 -1.22 15.89
CA CYS A 129 -5.90 -0.93 17.09
C CYS A 129 -6.57 -1.46 18.37
N ASP A 130 -6.20 -2.65 18.79
CA ASP A 130 -6.65 -3.34 20.01
C ASP A 130 -5.78 -3.03 21.25
N CYS A 131 -4.51 -2.63 21.07
CA CYS A 131 -3.62 -2.19 22.15
C CYS A 131 -3.38 -0.65 22.11
N PRO A 132 -4.37 0.18 22.50
CA PRO A 132 -4.29 1.63 22.31
C PRO A 132 -3.21 2.31 23.17
N GLU A 133 -2.71 1.65 24.22
CA GLU A 133 -1.70 2.23 25.10
C GLU A 133 -0.32 2.28 24.46
N ASP A 134 0.04 1.28 23.66
CA ASP A 134 1.39 1.11 23.09
C ASP A 134 1.44 0.74 21.59
N GLY A 135 0.30 0.39 20.99
CA GLY A 135 0.17 -0.06 19.60
C GLY A 135 0.96 -1.33 19.29
N SER A 136 1.19 -2.18 20.28
CA SER A 136 2.02 -3.39 20.19
C SER A 136 1.40 -4.49 19.34
N ASP A 137 0.11 -4.43 19.03
CA ASP A 137 -0.58 -5.33 18.12
C ASP A 137 -0.36 -4.99 16.64
N GLU A 138 -0.03 -3.73 16.33
CA GLU A 138 0.02 -3.21 14.96
C GLU A 138 1.44 -2.80 14.49
N PRO A 139 2.51 -3.60 14.70
CA PRO A 139 3.86 -3.15 14.41
C PRO A 139 4.14 -2.86 12.93
N SER A 140 3.42 -3.50 12.02
CA SER A 140 3.60 -3.39 10.56
C SER A 140 2.55 -2.50 9.90
N THR A 141 1.57 -1.97 10.61
CA THR A 141 0.48 -1.16 10.02
C THR A 141 0.51 0.29 10.55
N ASN A 142 -0.45 1.10 10.09
CA ASN A 142 -0.65 2.47 10.55
C ASN A 142 -1.89 2.66 11.44
N ALA A 143 -2.42 1.58 12.02
CA ALA A 143 -3.69 1.59 12.73
C ALA A 143 -3.64 2.24 14.13
N CYS A 144 -2.51 2.15 14.83
CA CYS A 144 -2.36 2.73 16.17
C CYS A 144 -1.66 4.10 16.15
N ALA A 145 -2.15 5.04 16.95
CA ALA A 145 -1.62 6.41 17.00
C ALA A 145 -0.37 6.56 17.88
N LEU A 146 -0.25 5.73 18.93
CA LEU A 146 0.85 5.78 19.91
C LEU A 146 1.98 4.78 19.61
N GLY A 147 1.77 3.85 18.67
CA GLY A 147 2.79 2.88 18.35
C GLY A 147 3.87 3.43 17.41
N SER A 148 4.93 2.64 17.25
CA SER A 148 6.12 3.02 16.50
C SER A 148 6.54 1.90 15.56
N PHE A 149 7.01 2.28 14.37
CA PHE A 149 7.57 1.37 13.38
C PHE A 149 9.09 1.48 13.39
N ALA A 150 9.79 0.36 13.55
CA ALA A 150 11.25 0.30 13.38
C ALA A 150 11.62 0.06 11.91
N CYS A 151 12.48 0.92 11.36
CA CYS A 151 13.05 0.71 10.04
C CYS A 151 13.91 -0.57 10.03
N SER A 152 14.04 -1.24 8.89
CA SER A 152 14.63 -2.59 8.82
C SER A 152 16.16 -2.60 8.87
N GLN A 153 16.81 -1.62 8.26
CA GLN A 153 18.27 -1.46 8.18
C GLN A 153 18.77 -0.14 8.79
N ASP A 154 17.88 0.60 9.45
CA ASP A 154 18.16 1.87 10.11
C ASP A 154 17.67 1.76 11.56
N ASP A 155 18.43 2.31 12.51
CA ASP A 155 18.07 2.34 13.94
C ASP A 155 16.93 3.34 14.23
N ARG A 156 16.46 4.03 13.20
CA ARG A 156 15.34 4.97 13.27
C ARG A 156 14.02 4.26 13.57
N ARG A 157 13.23 4.91 14.44
CA ARG A 157 11.81 4.64 14.63
C ARG A 157 10.98 5.79 14.10
N ILE A 158 9.87 5.47 13.44
CA ILE A 158 8.90 6.44 12.94
C ILE A 158 7.52 6.19 13.58
N PRO A 159 6.64 7.21 13.65
CA PRO A 159 5.25 6.99 14.02
C PRO A 159 4.57 6.03 13.04
N GLN A 160 3.73 5.12 13.54
CA GLN A 160 2.95 4.19 12.70
C GLN A 160 2.10 4.91 11.65
N SER A 161 1.65 6.14 11.92
CA SER A 161 0.90 6.97 10.96
C SER A 161 1.61 7.23 9.64
N ARG A 162 2.94 6.99 9.57
CA ARG A 162 3.78 7.16 8.38
C ARG A 162 4.04 5.86 7.62
N VAL A 163 3.57 4.73 8.14
CA VAL A 163 3.70 3.44 7.49
C VAL A 163 2.72 3.36 6.33
N ASN A 164 3.23 3.06 5.13
CA ASN A 164 2.47 3.00 3.87
C ASN A 164 1.60 4.24 3.59
N ASP A 165 2.06 5.44 3.97
CA ASP A 165 1.36 6.69 3.66
C ASP A 165 1.67 7.19 2.22
N GLY A 166 2.66 6.58 1.57
CA GLY A 166 3.14 6.89 0.23
C GLY A 166 4.35 7.81 0.21
N ILE A 167 4.96 8.09 1.36
CA ILE A 167 6.15 8.92 1.55
C ILE A 167 7.23 8.08 2.21
N CYS A 168 8.46 8.17 1.70
CA CYS A 168 9.60 7.44 2.27
C CYS A 168 10.17 8.20 3.47
N ASP A 169 9.91 7.69 4.67
CA ASP A 169 10.44 8.19 5.94
C ASP A 169 11.64 7.40 6.46
N CYS A 170 11.72 6.09 6.16
CA CYS A 170 12.93 5.30 6.42
C CYS A 170 13.95 5.46 5.30
N CYS A 171 15.24 5.51 5.64
CA CYS A 171 16.33 5.60 4.65
C CYS A 171 16.36 4.39 3.70
N ASP A 172 15.97 3.22 4.22
CA ASP A 172 15.88 1.96 3.49
C ASP A 172 14.51 1.75 2.80
N GLY A 173 13.56 2.68 2.97
CA GLY A 173 12.20 2.61 2.42
C GLY A 173 11.33 1.49 2.98
N SER A 174 11.72 0.86 4.10
CA SER A 174 11.01 -0.28 4.67
C SER A 174 9.62 0.05 5.23
N ASP A 175 9.34 1.33 5.47
CA ASP A 175 8.04 1.87 5.86
C ASP A 175 6.99 1.82 4.74
N GLU A 176 7.43 1.75 3.48
CA GLU A 176 6.58 1.75 2.28
C GLU A 176 6.53 0.38 1.59
N TYR A 177 6.48 -0.70 2.38
CA TYR A 177 6.56 -2.08 1.89
C TYR A 177 5.35 -2.50 1.01
N ARG A 178 4.21 -1.80 1.07
CA ARG A 178 3.07 -2.00 0.15
C ARG A 178 3.31 -1.32 -1.22
N ALA A 179 4.37 -0.52 -1.37
CA ALA A 179 4.82 0.13 -2.60
C ALA A 179 3.71 0.87 -3.36
N LYS A 180 3.14 1.90 -2.73
CA LYS A 180 2.08 2.72 -3.35
C LYS A 180 2.60 3.39 -4.63
N ILE A 181 1.97 3.09 -5.76
CA ILE A 181 2.29 3.71 -7.05
C ILE A 181 1.40 4.93 -7.24
N TRP A 182 2.00 6.10 -7.38
CA TRP A 182 1.29 7.33 -7.72
C TRP A 182 1.05 7.42 -9.24
N PRO A 183 -0.17 7.73 -9.71
CA PRO A 183 -0.44 7.91 -11.14
C PRO A 183 0.39 9.02 -11.78
N ASP A 184 0.56 10.13 -11.04
CA ASP A 184 1.36 11.30 -11.45
C ASP A 184 2.36 11.63 -10.33
N PRO A 185 3.51 10.92 -10.24
CA PRO A 185 4.50 11.19 -9.22
C PRO A 185 5.15 12.56 -9.43
N LEU A 186 5.53 13.21 -8.33
CA LEU A 186 6.27 14.47 -8.39
C LEU A 186 7.61 14.23 -9.09
N PRO A 187 8.08 15.14 -9.97
CA PRO A 187 9.40 15.00 -10.57
C PRO A 187 10.51 14.96 -9.51
N ASP A 188 11.54 14.13 -9.70
CA ASP A 188 12.64 13.95 -8.73
C ASP A 188 13.29 15.27 -8.30
N LYS A 189 13.42 16.23 -9.20
CA LYS A 189 13.96 17.57 -8.89
C LYS A 189 13.13 18.31 -7.84
N VAL A 190 11.81 18.13 -7.88
CA VAL A 190 10.88 18.72 -6.91
C VAL A 190 10.99 17.97 -5.58
N GLN A 191 11.00 16.63 -5.62
CA GLN A 191 11.17 15.79 -4.42
C GLN A 191 12.49 16.09 -3.69
N LEU A 192 13.60 16.21 -4.43
CA LEU A 192 14.92 16.61 -3.90
C LEU A 192 14.89 18.01 -3.26
N LYS A 193 14.19 18.97 -3.87
CA LYS A 193 14.04 20.33 -3.33
C LYS A 193 13.21 20.34 -2.04
N LEU A 194 12.21 19.47 -1.95
CA LEU A 194 11.36 19.32 -0.77
C LEU A 194 12.00 18.45 0.32
N GLY A 195 13.00 17.64 -0.02
CA GLY A 195 13.57 16.64 0.89
C GLY A 195 12.57 15.57 1.31
N ARG A 196 11.57 15.29 0.47
CA ARG A 196 10.50 14.33 0.73
C ARG A 196 10.28 13.49 -0.51
N PHE A 197 10.39 12.18 -0.36
CA PHE A 197 10.34 11.23 -1.47
C PHE A 197 9.03 10.44 -1.45
N GLN A 198 8.44 10.21 -2.62
CA GLN A 198 7.23 9.41 -2.79
C GLN A 198 7.59 7.93 -3.00
N SER A 199 6.75 7.04 -2.50
CA SER A 199 6.76 5.61 -2.83
C SER A 199 6.53 5.39 -4.34
N PRO A 200 7.11 4.36 -4.99
CA PRO A 200 8.05 3.38 -4.43
C PRO A 200 9.38 4.02 -4.04
N CYS A 201 9.87 3.67 -2.84
CA CYS A 201 11.13 4.19 -2.35
C CYS A 201 12.28 3.67 -3.21
N SER A 202 12.88 4.57 -3.97
CA SER A 202 14.19 4.30 -4.55
C SER A 202 15.19 4.28 -3.39
N ASN A 203 16.12 3.33 -3.37
CA ASN A 203 17.16 3.25 -2.33
C ASN A 203 18.05 4.50 -2.35
N HIS A 204 17.56 5.61 -1.81
CA HIS A 204 18.27 6.88 -1.69
C HIS A 204 19.33 6.83 -0.57
N SER A 205 19.43 5.69 0.14
CA SER A 205 20.45 5.41 1.15
C SER A 205 21.88 5.30 0.62
N THR A 206 22.11 5.49 -0.68
CA THR A 206 23.45 5.83 -1.14
C THR A 206 23.57 7.34 -1.25
N THR A 207 24.59 7.85 -0.58
CA THR A 207 25.21 9.18 -0.56
C THR A 207 25.24 9.95 -1.90
N LEU A 208 24.83 9.35 -3.01
CA LEU A 208 24.58 9.95 -4.32
C LEU A 208 23.34 10.86 -4.38
N GLY A 209 22.30 10.65 -3.57
CA GLY A 209 21.12 11.53 -3.57
C GLY A 209 21.43 12.94 -3.04
N MET A 210 22.29 13.02 -2.01
CA MET A 210 22.77 14.31 -1.48
C MET A 210 24.00 14.85 -2.23
N ALA A 211 24.80 14.00 -2.87
CA ALA A 211 25.94 14.43 -3.69
C ALA A 211 25.54 14.91 -5.11
N ALA A 212 24.40 14.48 -5.66
CA ALA A 212 23.94 14.91 -6.98
C ALA A 212 23.61 16.42 -7.04
N MET A 213 23.30 17.06 -5.91
CA MET A 213 23.18 18.52 -5.83
C MET A 213 24.53 19.25 -5.71
N LYS A 214 25.65 18.55 -5.44
CA LYS A 214 26.99 19.16 -5.39
C LYS A 214 27.80 18.97 -6.68
N VAL A 215 27.46 17.99 -7.51
CA VAL A 215 28.16 17.75 -8.78
C VAL A 215 27.65 18.65 -9.91
N GLN A 216 26.35 18.93 -10.01
CA GLN A 216 25.81 19.80 -11.07
C GLN A 216 26.18 21.29 -10.90
N ASN A 217 26.64 21.71 -9.72
CA ASN A 217 27.04 23.11 -9.47
C ASN A 217 28.56 23.34 -9.57
N MET A 218 29.38 22.28 -9.68
CA MET A 218 30.84 22.38 -9.89
C MET A 218 31.22 22.41 -11.37
N GLU A 219 30.48 21.73 -12.24
CA GLU A 219 30.72 21.77 -13.70
C GLU A 219 30.41 23.14 -14.32
N ARG A 220 29.47 23.88 -13.71
CA ARG A 220 29.10 25.23 -14.16
C ARG A 220 30.09 26.32 -13.72
N LEU A 221 30.91 26.06 -12.69
CA LEU A 221 31.97 26.96 -12.21
C LEU A 221 33.29 26.79 -13.00
N MET A 222 33.58 25.59 -13.51
CA MET A 222 34.75 25.37 -14.37
C MET A 222 34.55 25.84 -15.81
N THR A 223 33.31 25.97 -16.28
CA THR A 223 33.00 26.48 -17.64
C THR A 223 32.95 28.01 -17.72
N THR A 224 32.85 28.73 -16.60
CA THR A 224 32.87 30.20 -16.55
C THR A 224 34.25 30.81 -16.29
N MET A 225 35.31 30.01 -16.10
CA MET A 225 36.70 30.49 -15.92
C MET A 225 37.62 30.14 -17.10
N LYS A 226 37.11 30.15 -18.33
CA LYS A 226 37.97 30.13 -19.52
C LYS A 226 37.51 31.20 -20.51
N PRO A 227 38.10 32.40 -20.41
CA PRO A 227 38.80 32.89 -21.58
C PRO A 227 40.17 33.47 -21.23
N ILE A 228 40.96 33.75 -22.27
CA ILE A 228 42.28 34.39 -22.29
C ILE A 228 43.44 33.38 -22.23
N ILE A 229 43.73 32.76 -23.39
CA ILE A 229 44.91 33.06 -24.23
C ILE A 229 44.65 32.32 -25.55
N GLU A 230 44.09 33.03 -26.53
CA GLU A 230 44.36 32.69 -27.94
C GLU A 230 45.78 33.22 -28.24
N LEU A 231 46.70 32.35 -28.64
CA LEU A 231 47.80 32.72 -29.53
C LEU A 231 48.10 31.55 -30.47
N HIS A 232 48.33 31.92 -31.72
CA HIS A 232 48.36 31.14 -32.96
C HIS A 232 49.37 29.99 -33.04
N PRO A 233 49.20 29.06 -34.01
CA PRO A 233 50.12 27.95 -34.25
C PRO A 233 51.39 28.44 -34.94
N GLY A 234 52.52 28.38 -34.23
CA GLY A 234 53.80 28.69 -34.83
C GLY A 234 54.85 29.04 -33.79
N GLU A 235 55.41 28.04 -33.14
CA GLU A 235 56.83 28.00 -32.76
C GLU A 235 57.16 26.61 -32.22
N GLN A 236 57.81 25.81 -33.08
CA GLN A 236 58.60 24.69 -32.61
C GLN A 236 59.89 25.25 -32.02
N GLY A 237 60.17 24.91 -30.77
CA GLY A 237 61.47 25.15 -30.15
C GLY A 237 61.35 25.52 -28.69
N VAL A 238 62.21 24.94 -27.87
CA VAL A 238 62.46 25.26 -26.46
C VAL A 238 61.53 24.57 -25.45
N LEU A 239 61.76 23.27 -25.26
CA LEU A 239 61.90 22.65 -23.93
C LEU A 239 62.59 21.28 -24.09
N LYS A 240 63.79 21.33 -24.66
CA LYS A 240 64.77 20.24 -24.67
C LYS A 240 65.81 20.54 -23.60
N THR A 241 65.41 20.57 -22.32
CA THR A 241 66.36 20.84 -21.21
C THR A 241 65.89 20.41 -19.83
N ILE A 242 64.95 19.45 -19.70
CA ILE A 242 64.72 18.79 -18.42
C ILE A 242 64.56 17.30 -18.70
N GLY A 243 65.70 16.61 -18.68
CA GLY A 243 65.79 15.17 -18.90
C GLY A 243 65.00 14.40 -17.84
N LEU A 244 63.84 13.89 -18.23
CA LEU A 244 63.14 12.83 -17.51
C LEU A 244 62.68 11.80 -18.55
N SER A 245 63.45 10.72 -18.65
CA SER A 245 63.07 9.52 -19.38
C SER A 245 61.99 8.76 -18.60
N PRO A 246 60.98 8.17 -19.27
CA PRO A 246 60.03 7.28 -18.61
C PRO A 246 60.73 5.96 -18.24
N LEU A 247 60.74 5.64 -16.95
CA LEU A 247 61.17 4.33 -16.46
C LEU A 247 60.10 3.28 -16.76
N THR A 248 60.59 2.22 -17.38
CA THR A 248 59.95 1.03 -17.91
C THR A 248 59.40 0.08 -16.85
N GLN A 249 58.49 -0.80 -17.31
CA GLN A 249 57.87 -1.98 -16.70
C GLN A 249 58.80 -2.93 -15.92
N ALA A 250 58.16 -3.75 -15.05
CA ALA A 250 58.44 -5.14 -14.60
C ALA A 250 58.23 -5.24 -13.08
N HIS A 251 57.69 -6.30 -12.43
CA HIS A 251 57.40 -7.69 -12.77
C HIS A 251 56.49 -8.29 -11.67
N GLU A 252 55.92 -9.48 -11.92
CA GLU A 252 55.21 -10.39 -10.99
C GLU A 252 55.90 -10.59 -9.62
N VAL A 253 55.11 -10.72 -8.54
CA VAL A 253 54.78 -11.96 -7.78
C VAL A 253 53.50 -11.70 -6.97
#